data_AF-A0A084EGR6-F1
#
_entry.id   AF-A0A084EGR6-F1
#
_cell.length_a   1.000
_cell.length_b   1.000
_cell.length_c   1.000
_cell.angle_alpha   90.00
_cell.angle_beta   90.00
_cell.angle_gamma   90.00
#
_symmetry.space_group_name_H-M   'P 1'
#
loop_
_entity.id
_entity.type
_entity.pdbx_description
1 polymer ?
#
loop_
_entity_poly.entity_id
_entity_poly.type
_entity_poly.pdbx_seq_one_letter_code
_entity_poly.pdbx_strand_id
1 'polypeptide(L)'
;MQTHRDILFADGEYRFLLTVDAILKLQHELGIRIGAIHAHVLRGRYINDMGEFGYDLEADYGVHELLKICEYALIYGNRAVVEGREVPMTGDLAKRLVKLYLSPDHGNPLSKAWDLATAVLNACVHGYDPDGDDQKKSPPKPTKPRAASKGGK
;
A
#
# COMPACT_ATOMS: atom_id res chain seq x y z
N MET A 1 -9.70 -9.39 -10.00
CA MET A 1 -9.92 -8.21 -9.13
C MET A 1 -10.13 -8.67 -7.69
N GLN A 2 -9.28 -8.20 -6.77
CA GLN A 2 -9.27 -8.50 -5.35
C GLN A 2 -9.32 -7.21 -4.52
N THR A 3 -9.84 -7.26 -3.30
CA THR A 3 -9.95 -6.07 -2.41
C THR A 3 -8.94 -6.06 -1.27
N HIS A 4 -8.00 -7.01 -1.29
CA HIS A 4 -6.86 -7.08 -0.37
C HIS A 4 -5.55 -6.90 -1.14
N ARG A 5 -4.50 -6.63 -0.37
CA ARG A 5 -3.12 -6.50 -0.85
C ARG A 5 -2.23 -7.43 -0.04
N ASP A 6 -1.59 -8.39 -0.70
CA ASP A 6 -0.50 -9.15 -0.12
C ASP A 6 0.82 -8.38 -0.44
N ILE A 7 1.52 -7.91 0.59
CA ILE A 7 2.65 -6.96 0.47
C ILE A 7 3.85 -7.48 1.27
N LEU A 8 5.04 -7.44 0.66
CA LEU A 8 6.30 -7.57 1.38
C LEU A 8 6.51 -6.33 2.26
N PHE A 9 6.39 -6.51 3.57
CA PHE A 9 6.42 -5.45 4.57
C PHE A 9 7.17 -5.97 5.78
N ALA A 10 7.97 -5.11 6.43
CA ALA A 10 8.74 -5.50 7.61
C ALA A 10 9.62 -6.74 7.38
N ASP A 11 9.30 -7.84 8.04
CA ASP A 11 10.01 -9.12 8.10
C ASP A 11 9.35 -10.24 7.27
N GLY A 12 8.31 -9.94 6.49
CA GLY A 12 7.58 -10.97 5.75
C GLY A 12 6.59 -10.45 4.71
N GLU A 13 5.71 -11.34 4.29
CA GLU A 13 4.57 -11.04 3.44
C GLU A 13 3.31 -10.94 4.31
N TYR A 14 2.62 -9.81 4.22
CA TYR A 14 1.45 -9.52 5.03
C TYR A 14 0.25 -9.21 4.15
N ARG A 15 -0.90 -9.75 4.53
CA ARG A 15 -2.17 -9.38 3.93
C ARG A 15 -2.72 -8.13 4.60
N PHE A 16 -3.03 -7.14 3.79
CA PHE A 16 -3.75 -5.95 4.18
C PHE A 16 -5.15 -5.99 3.58
N LEU A 17 -6.17 -5.95 4.44
CA LEU A 17 -7.57 -5.98 4.04
C LEU A 17 -8.42 -5.14 4.99
N LEU A 18 -9.19 -4.21 4.42
CA LEU A 18 -10.24 -3.49 5.14
C LEU A 18 -11.58 -4.20 4.92
N THR A 19 -11.94 -5.09 5.84
CA THR A 19 -13.30 -5.66 5.87
C THR A 19 -14.32 -4.59 6.29
N VAL A 20 -15.62 -4.88 6.14
CA VAL A 20 -16.68 -3.98 6.64
C VAL A 20 -16.50 -3.67 8.13
N ASP A 21 -16.16 -4.67 8.94
CA ASP A 21 -15.89 -4.47 10.38
C ASP A 21 -14.69 -3.57 10.64
N ALA A 22 -13.61 -3.72 9.84
CA ALA A 22 -12.45 -2.85 9.91
C ALA A 22 -12.83 -1.40 9.59
N ILE A 23 -13.62 -1.20 8.53
CA ILE A 23 -14.11 0.11 8.10
C ILE A 23 -14.97 0.74 9.20
N LEU A 24 -15.90 0.00 9.80
CA LEU A 24 -16.76 0.52 10.86
C LEU A 24 -15.93 0.95 12.09
N LYS A 25 -14.94 0.15 12.50
CA LYS A 25 -14.05 0.51 13.62
C LYS A 25 -13.17 1.71 13.30
N LEU A 26 -12.61 1.76 12.09
CA LEU A 26 -11.79 2.88 11.64
C LEU A 26 -12.59 4.19 11.62
N GLN A 27 -13.81 4.18 11.07
CA GLN A 27 -14.69 5.35 11.06
C GLN A 27 -15.07 5.80 12.47
N HIS A 28 -15.33 4.84 13.37
CA HIS A 28 -15.63 5.14 14.76
C HIS A 28 -14.43 5.78 15.48
N GLU A 29 -13.21 5.26 15.28
CA GLU A 29 -12.00 5.77 15.93
C GLU A 29 -11.57 7.14 15.38
N LEU A 30 -11.69 7.36 14.07
CA LEU A 30 -11.31 8.62 13.44
C LEU A 30 -12.42 9.67 13.44
N GLY A 31 -13.66 9.29 13.74
CA GLY A 31 -14.81 10.20 13.75
C GLY A 31 -15.24 10.70 12.37
N ILE A 32 -14.77 10.08 11.29
CA ILE A 32 -15.05 10.47 9.90
C ILE A 32 -15.39 9.25 9.03
N ARG A 33 -16.15 9.48 7.95
CA ARG A 33 -16.60 8.42 7.03
C ARG A 33 -15.46 7.94 6.13
N ILE A 34 -15.53 6.69 5.67
CA ILE A 34 -14.49 6.06 4.83
C ILE A 34 -14.22 6.80 3.52
N GLY A 35 -15.25 7.40 2.91
CA GLY A 35 -15.08 8.24 1.73
C GLY A 35 -14.30 9.54 2.02
N ALA A 36 -14.45 10.11 3.22
CA ALA A 36 -13.68 11.28 3.63
C ALA A 36 -12.21 10.91 3.91
N ILE A 37 -11.99 9.77 4.59
CA ILE A 37 -10.66 9.20 4.80
C ILE A 37 -9.96 8.98 3.45
N HIS A 38 -10.65 8.34 2.49
CA HIS A 38 -10.13 8.11 1.15
C HIS A 38 -9.77 9.42 0.42
N ALA A 39 -10.64 10.43 0.50
CA ALA A 39 -10.40 11.74 -0.10
C ALA A 39 -9.18 12.46 0.53
N HIS A 40 -9.04 12.46 1.86
CA HIS A 40 -7.90 13.08 2.54
C HIS A 40 -6.57 12.40 2.16
N VAL A 41 -6.55 11.07 2.19
CA VAL A 41 -5.35 10.30 1.85
C VAL A 41 -4.95 10.46 0.38
N LEU A 42 -5.91 10.63 -0.53
CA LEU A 42 -5.64 10.80 -1.95
C LEU A 42 -5.42 12.25 -2.39
N ARG A 43 -5.85 13.23 -1.59
CA ARG A 43 -5.60 14.65 -1.87
C ARG A 43 -4.10 14.86 -2.02
N GLY A 44 -3.68 15.39 -3.17
CA GLY A 44 -2.27 15.50 -3.55
C GLY A 44 -1.81 14.42 -4.54
N ARG A 45 -2.26 13.16 -4.48
CA ARG A 45 -1.77 12.10 -5.38
C ARG A 45 -2.28 12.15 -6.81
N TYR A 46 -3.43 12.76 -7.04
CA TYR A 46 -4.06 12.85 -8.35
C TYR A 46 -4.14 14.31 -8.79
N ILE A 47 -3.63 14.58 -9.99
CA ILE A 47 -3.83 15.85 -10.69
C ILE A 47 -5.26 15.83 -11.24
N ASN A 48 -6.06 16.86 -10.95
CA ASN A 48 -7.37 17.00 -11.58
C ASN A 48 -7.20 17.59 -13.01
N ASP A 49 -8.13 17.28 -13.92
CA ASP A 49 -8.11 17.78 -15.31
C ASP A 49 -8.21 19.33 -15.41
N MET A 50 -8.46 20.01 -14.28
CA MET A 50 -8.54 21.47 -14.18
C MET A 50 -7.23 22.13 -13.74
N GLY A 51 -6.16 21.36 -13.47
CA GLY A 51 -4.85 21.90 -13.11
C GLY A 51 -4.82 22.63 -11.76
N GLU A 52 -5.75 22.34 -10.83
CA GLU A 52 -5.61 22.80 -9.45
C GLU A 52 -4.49 22.01 -8.77
N PHE A 53 -3.44 22.74 -8.38
CA PHE A 53 -2.27 22.23 -7.71
C PHE A 53 -2.63 21.67 -6.32
N GLY A 54 -2.84 20.35 -6.23
CA GLY A 54 -2.26 19.60 -5.13
C GLY A 54 -0.81 19.31 -5.52
N TYR A 55 0.17 19.76 -4.74
CA TYR A 55 1.52 19.24 -4.90
C TYR A 55 1.43 17.72 -4.68
N ASP A 56 1.90 16.94 -5.64
CA ASP A 56 1.98 15.47 -5.58
C ASP A 56 2.83 14.96 -4.41
N LEU A 57 3.60 15.86 -3.81
CA LEU A 57 4.42 15.66 -2.63
C LEU A 57 3.74 16.10 -1.31
N GLU A 58 2.60 16.79 -1.36
CA GLU A 58 1.92 17.36 -0.18
C GLU A 58 0.47 16.88 -0.12
N ALA A 59 0.22 15.87 0.71
CA ALA A 59 -1.12 15.43 1.02
C ALA A 59 -1.62 15.91 2.37
N ASP A 60 -2.95 15.94 2.47
CA ASP A 60 -3.71 16.39 3.64
C ASP A 60 -4.04 15.21 4.57
N TYR A 61 -3.08 14.28 4.73
CA TYR A 61 -3.27 13.12 5.58
C TYR A 61 -2.94 13.43 7.05
N GLY A 62 -3.70 12.81 7.95
CA GLY A 62 -3.35 12.80 9.37
C GLY A 62 -2.37 11.67 9.70
N VAL A 63 -1.34 11.91 10.53
CA VAL A 63 -0.44 10.84 10.99
C VAL A 63 -1.21 9.71 11.66
N HIS A 64 -2.15 10.06 12.54
CA HIS A 64 -2.98 9.08 13.24
C HIS A 64 -3.84 8.26 12.26
N GLU A 65 -4.43 8.92 11.26
CA GLU A 65 -5.23 8.29 10.21
C GLU A 65 -4.42 7.26 9.42
N LEU A 66 -3.23 7.64 8.92
CA LEU A 66 -2.36 6.73 8.15
C LEU A 66 -2.00 5.46 8.93
N LEU A 67 -1.55 5.64 10.18
CA LEU A 67 -1.13 4.52 11.02
C LEU A 67 -2.32 3.61 11.35
N LYS A 68 -3.50 4.16 11.60
CA LYS A 68 -4.71 3.38 11.88
C LYS A 68 -5.21 2.61 10.69
N ILE A 69 -5.20 3.19 9.49
CA ILE A 69 -5.53 2.46 8.26
C ILE A 69 -4.65 1.22 8.13
N CYS A 70 -3.33 1.38 8.29
CA CYS A 70 -2.37 0.28 8.19
C CYS A 70 -2.59 -0.76 9.30
N GLU A 71 -2.80 -0.32 10.54
CA GLU A 71 -3.04 -1.18 11.71
C GLU A 71 -4.29 -2.05 11.51
N TYR A 72 -5.43 -1.42 11.20
CA TYR A 72 -6.68 -2.15 10.99
C TYR A 72 -6.61 -3.08 9.78
N ALA A 73 -5.96 -2.66 8.69
CA ALA A 73 -5.82 -3.50 7.52
C ALA A 73 -4.97 -4.75 7.78
N LEU A 74 -3.93 -4.66 8.61
CA LEU A 74 -3.16 -5.83 9.05
C LEU A 74 -4.01 -6.77 9.91
N ILE A 75 -4.65 -6.23 10.96
CA ILE A 75 -5.47 -7.02 11.90
C ILE A 75 -6.54 -7.80 11.16
N TYR A 76 -7.23 -7.16 10.24
CA TYR A 76 -8.35 -7.75 9.51
C TYR A 76 -7.93 -8.52 8.25
N GLY A 77 -6.71 -8.31 7.76
CA GLY A 77 -6.10 -9.17 6.75
C GLY A 77 -5.78 -10.57 7.26
N ASN A 78 -5.50 -10.69 8.55
CA ASN A 78 -5.35 -11.95 9.29
C ASN A 78 -4.46 -13.02 8.61
N ARG A 79 -3.48 -12.60 7.82
CA ARG A 79 -2.50 -13.47 7.17
C ARG A 79 -1.14 -12.81 7.20
N ALA A 80 -0.16 -13.54 7.69
CA ALA A 80 1.24 -13.17 7.68
C ALA A 80 2.10 -14.39 7.39
N VAL A 81 3.09 -14.24 6.51
CA VAL A 81 4.09 -15.26 6.20
C VAL A 81 5.46 -14.67 6.47
N VAL A 82 6.15 -15.19 7.49
CA VAL A 82 7.49 -14.75 7.91
C VAL A 82 8.43 -15.93 7.77
N GLU A 83 9.52 -15.75 7.01
CA GLU A 83 10.48 -16.83 6.72
C GLU A 83 9.83 -18.11 6.18
N GLY A 84 8.78 -17.95 5.35
CA GLY A 84 8.03 -19.07 4.77
C GLY A 84 7.08 -19.79 5.74
N ARG A 85 6.86 -19.27 6.95
CA ARG A 85 5.93 -19.83 7.93
C ARG A 85 4.75 -18.91 8.13
N GLU A 86 3.55 -19.48 8.20
CA GLU A 86 2.36 -18.73 8.58
C GLU A 86 2.42 -18.36 10.07
N VAL A 87 2.21 -17.06 10.35
CA VAL A 87 2.19 -16.51 11.69
C VAL A 87 0.81 -15.88 11.94
N PRO A 88 0.16 -16.14 13.09
CA PRO A 88 -1.12 -15.51 13.39
C PRO A 88 -0.95 -14.00 13.54
N MET A 89 -1.81 -13.24 12.85
CA MET A 89 -1.81 -11.78 12.95
C MET A 89 -2.68 -11.33 14.12
N THR A 90 -2.04 -10.94 15.22
CA THR A 90 -2.73 -10.41 16.41
C THR A 90 -2.78 -8.89 16.41
N GLY A 91 -3.70 -8.31 17.20
CA GLY A 91 -3.76 -6.86 17.39
C GLY A 91 -2.46 -6.25 17.91
N ASP A 92 -1.80 -6.93 18.85
CA ASP A 92 -0.52 -6.46 19.41
C ASP A 92 0.61 -6.56 18.39
N LEU A 93 0.63 -7.61 17.58
CA LEU A 93 1.60 -7.75 16.50
C LEU A 93 1.41 -6.65 15.45
N ALA A 94 0.19 -6.40 14.99
CA ALA A 94 -0.10 -5.34 14.03
C ALA A 94 0.32 -3.96 14.55
N LYS A 95 -0.05 -3.61 15.80
CA LYS A 95 0.37 -2.37 16.46
C LYS A 95 1.88 -2.23 16.51
N ARG A 96 2.57 -3.31 16.90
CA ARG A 96 4.02 -3.34 16.96
C ARG A 96 4.65 -3.13 15.58
N LEU A 97 4.16 -3.82 14.56
CA LEU A 97 4.68 -3.69 13.19
C LEU A 97 4.49 -2.27 12.65
N VAL A 98 3.29 -1.69 12.79
CA VAL A 98 3.03 -0.30 12.39
C VAL A 98 3.94 0.68 13.13
N LYS A 99 4.06 0.52 14.45
CA LYS A 99 4.94 1.38 15.26
C LYS A 99 6.40 1.30 14.83
N LEU A 100 6.93 0.09 14.65
CA LEU A 100 8.35 -0.11 14.34
C LEU A 100 8.72 0.30 12.90
N TYR A 101 7.84 0.04 11.94
CA TYR A 101 8.17 0.15 10.51
C TYR A 101 7.53 1.33 9.79
N LEU A 102 6.53 1.99 10.39
CA LEU A 102 5.80 3.10 9.76
C LEU A 102 5.80 4.39 10.59
N SER A 103 6.11 4.34 11.89
CA SER A 103 6.12 5.54 12.74
C SER A 103 7.41 6.38 12.60
N PRO A 104 7.31 7.72 12.54
CA PRO A 104 8.44 8.64 12.63
C PRO A 104 9.25 8.50 13.92
N ASP A 105 8.63 8.08 15.02
CA ASP A 105 9.32 7.86 16.29
C ASP A 105 10.42 6.79 16.20
N HIS A 106 10.38 5.96 15.15
CA HIS A 106 11.37 4.91 14.86
C HIS A 106 12.22 5.25 13.63
N GLY A 107 12.26 6.53 13.24
CA GLY A 107 13.05 7.04 12.12
C GLY A 107 12.47 6.75 10.74
N ASN A 108 11.20 6.34 10.65
CA ASN A 108 10.56 6.09 9.36
C ASN A 108 9.93 7.37 8.78
N PRO A 109 10.12 7.65 7.48
CA PRO A 109 9.42 8.75 6.84
C PRO A 109 7.91 8.45 6.74
N LEU A 110 7.07 9.46 6.98
CA LEU A 110 5.61 9.34 6.88
C LEU A 110 5.12 8.93 5.49
N SER A 111 5.88 9.24 4.45
CA SER A 111 5.58 8.84 3.08
C SER A 111 5.40 7.32 2.94
N LYS A 112 6.13 6.49 3.71
CA LYS A 112 5.94 5.04 3.72
C LYS A 112 4.57 4.62 4.23
N ALA A 113 4.13 5.23 5.34
CA ALA A 113 2.80 4.99 5.90
C ALA A 113 1.73 5.45 4.92
N TRP A 114 1.96 6.58 4.26
CA TRP A 114 1.06 7.14 3.27
C TRP A 114 0.92 6.25 2.02
N ASP A 115 2.03 5.78 1.46
CA ASP A 115 2.04 4.88 0.30
C ASP A 115 1.28 3.59 0.59
N LEU A 116 1.52 3.00 1.76
CA LEU A 116 0.86 1.77 2.17
C LEU A 116 -0.64 1.99 2.40
N ALA A 117 -1.02 3.01 3.17
CA ALA A 117 -2.41 3.34 3.43
C ALA A 117 -3.18 3.62 2.13
N THR A 118 -2.54 4.31 1.18
CA THR A 118 -3.10 4.57 -0.16
C THR A 118 -3.35 3.28 -0.92
N ALA A 119 -2.36 2.38 -0.98
CA ALA A 119 -2.49 1.11 -1.70
C ALA A 119 -3.63 0.25 -1.12
N VAL A 120 -3.75 0.23 0.21
CA VAL A 120 -4.82 -0.48 0.93
C VAL A 120 -6.18 0.12 0.64
N LEU A 121 -6.33 1.45 0.73
CA LEU A 121 -7.60 2.12 0.46
C LEU A 121 -8.03 1.98 -1.00
N ASN A 122 -7.11 2.11 -1.96
CA ASN A 122 -7.43 1.90 -3.37
C ASN A 122 -7.91 0.47 -3.65
N ALA A 123 -7.24 -0.54 -3.07
CA ALA A 123 -7.70 -1.92 -3.18
C ALA A 123 -9.11 -2.11 -2.56
N CYS A 124 -9.39 -1.45 -1.44
CA CYS A 124 -10.70 -1.49 -0.80
C CYS A 124 -11.80 -0.82 -1.64
N VAL A 125 -11.53 0.35 -2.24
CA VAL A 125 -12.54 1.18 -2.91
C VAL A 125 -12.73 0.79 -4.37
N HIS A 126 -11.64 0.52 -5.09
CA HIS A 126 -11.65 0.28 -6.54
C HIS A 126 -11.40 -1.19 -6.90
N GLY A 127 -10.98 -2.00 -5.94
CA GLY A 127 -10.35 -3.27 -6.23
C GLY A 127 -8.92 -3.11 -6.73
N TYR A 128 -8.21 -4.22 -6.77
CA TYR A 128 -6.82 -4.34 -7.20
C TYR A 128 -6.69 -5.55 -8.12
N ASP A 129 -5.89 -5.43 -9.17
CA ASP A 129 -5.53 -6.55 -10.04
C ASP A 129 -4.02 -6.83 -9.93
N PRO A 130 -3.62 -7.95 -9.30
CA PRO A 130 -2.20 -8.27 -9.13
C PRO A 130 -1.47 -8.48 -10.46
N ASP A 131 -2.17 -8.99 -11.49
CA ASP A 131 -1.53 -9.34 -12.76
C ASP A 131 -1.32 -8.13 -13.69
N GLY A 132 -2.03 -7.01 -13.42
CA GLY A 132 -1.97 -5.79 -14.22
C GLY A 132 -0.87 -4.80 -13.83
N ASP A 133 -0.56 -4.70 -12.53
CA ASP A 133 0.41 -3.73 -12.01
C ASP A 133 1.86 -4.26 -11.98
N ASP A 134 2.07 -5.57 -11.83
CA ASP A 134 3.41 -6.18 -11.80
C ASP A 134 4.08 -6.28 -13.18
N GLN A 135 3.32 -6.14 -14.28
CA GLN A 135 3.88 -6.16 -15.64
C GLN A 135 4.74 -4.92 -15.99
N LYS A 136 4.70 -3.84 -15.18
CA LYS A 136 5.54 -2.65 -15.41
C LYS A 136 6.99 -2.77 -14.88
N LYS A 137 7.37 -3.88 -14.25
CA LYS A 137 8.73 -4.08 -13.68
C LYS A 137 9.51 -5.25 -14.27
N SER A 138 9.22 -5.69 -15.49
CA SER A 138 10.14 -6.59 -16.18
C SER A 138 11.33 -5.80 -16.75
N PRO A 139 12.59 -6.08 -16.35
CA PRO A 139 13.74 -5.46 -16.99
C PRO A 139 13.76 -5.84 -18.49
N PRO A 140 14.16 -4.93 -19.39
CA PRO A 140 14.19 -5.21 -20.82
C PRO A 140 15.09 -6.43 -21.06
N LYS A 141 14.53 -7.47 -21.69
CA LYS A 141 15.31 -8.64 -22.13
C LYS A 141 16.47 -8.15 -23.00
N PRO A 142 17.71 -8.59 -22.75
CA PRO A 142 18.83 -8.21 -23.58
C PRO A 142 18.58 -8.70 -25.01
N THR A 143 18.49 -7.77 -25.95
CA THR A 143 18.44 -8.03 -27.38
C THR A 143 19.75 -8.69 -27.79
N LYS A 144 19.69 -9.95 -28.23
CA LYS A 144 20.86 -10.65 -28.79
C LYS A 144 21.42 -9.83 -29.97
N PRO A 145 22.75 -9.60 -30.05
CA PRO A 145 23.34 -8.91 -31.18
C PRO A 145 23.10 -9.72 -32.46
N ARG A 146 22.56 -9.05 -33.49
CA ARG A 146 22.39 -9.60 -34.83
C ARG A 146 23.77 -9.88 -35.40
N ALA A 147 24.08 -11.16 -35.64
CA ALA A 147 25.34 -11.59 -36.23
C ALA A 147 25.56 -10.89 -37.58
N ALA A 148 26.71 -10.22 -37.71
CA ALA A 148 27.16 -9.63 -38.95
C ALA A 148 27.43 -10.73 -39.99
N SER A 149 26.76 -10.66 -41.15
CA SER A 149 27.09 -11.51 -42.29
C SER A 149 28.46 -11.09 -42.83
N LYS A 150 29.44 -11.99 -42.73
CA LYS A 150 30.67 -11.90 -43.53
C LYS A 150 30.32 -12.12 -45.00
N GLY A 151 30.36 -11.05 -45.79
CA GLY A 151 30.42 -11.14 -47.25
C GLY A 151 31.76 -11.74 -47.66
N GLY A 152 31.73 -12.90 -48.31
CA GLY A 152 32.89 -13.59 -48.87
C GLY A 152 32.87 -13.50 -50.39
N LYS A 153 34.01 -13.01 -50.91
CA LYS A 153 34.61 -13.16 -52.26
C LYS A 153 33.73 -13.00 -53.49
#